data_AF-A0A520BTY2-F1
#
_entry.id   AF-A0A520BTY2-F1
#
_cell.length_a   1.000
_cell.length_b   1.000
_cell.length_c   1.000
_cell.angle_alpha   90.00
_cell.angle_beta   90.00
_cell.angle_gamma   90.00
#
_symmetry.space_group_name_H-M   'P 1'
#
loop_
_entity.id
_entity.type
_entity.pdbx_description
1 polymer ?
#
loop_
_entity_poly.entity_id
_entity_poly.type
_entity_poly.pdbx_seq_one_letter_code
_entity_poly.pdbx_strand_id
1 'polypeptide(L)'
;MMVIFEYRKTRDATSTLPAIAMKANEYELLLRKIYFPNSAQKQDNSTQLYLTMQQEYGKLSLNRQERNLQDEFQFRKSFLMVRNYVQLAINDGLKNLKVNMGIEDVAKLNYMAAMLNRNFFDKPSLDQIIIKANSVFKHYN
;
A
#
# COMPACT_ATOMS: atom_id res chain seq x y z
N MET A 1 -20.57 9.74 -59.58
CA MET A 1 -21.47 8.59 -59.33
C MET A 1 -20.64 7.44 -58.78
N MET A 2 -20.62 7.24 -57.46
CA MET A 2 -20.87 5.94 -56.81
C MET A 2 -20.92 6.20 -55.29
N VAL A 3 -22.05 5.84 -54.69
CA VAL A 3 -22.43 5.97 -53.29
C VAL A 3 -22.31 4.58 -52.69
N ILE A 4 -21.56 4.38 -51.60
CA ILE A 4 -21.71 3.17 -50.76
C ILE A 4 -21.56 3.51 -49.27
N PHE A 5 -22.72 3.73 -48.67
CA PHE A 5 -23.23 3.33 -47.34
C PHE A 5 -22.32 3.30 -46.10
N GLU A 6 -22.66 4.20 -45.18
CA GLU A 6 -22.45 4.07 -43.74
C GLU A 6 -23.06 2.78 -43.18
N TYR A 7 -22.32 2.11 -42.28
CA TYR A 7 -22.92 1.33 -41.21
C TYR A 7 -22.31 1.76 -39.87
N ARG A 8 -23.11 2.49 -39.09
CA ARG A 8 -22.86 2.73 -37.67
C ARG A 8 -22.93 1.41 -36.90
N LYS A 9 -21.93 1.14 -36.07
CA LYS A 9 -22.11 0.39 -34.81
C LYS A 9 -21.28 1.04 -33.71
N THR A 10 -22.00 1.71 -32.81
CA THR A 10 -21.54 2.26 -31.54
C THR A 10 -21.14 1.17 -30.54
N ARG A 11 -20.30 1.57 -29.57
CA ARG A 11 -19.79 0.83 -28.37
C ARG A 11 -18.53 0.00 -28.71
N ASP A 12 -17.35 0.29 -28.17
CA ASP A 12 -17.04 0.65 -26.80
C ASP A 12 -16.04 1.80 -26.68
N ALA A 13 -16.31 2.67 -25.71
CA ALA A 13 -15.31 3.55 -25.13
C ALA A 13 -14.32 2.68 -24.34
N THR A 14 -13.33 2.09 -25.00
CA THR A 14 -12.11 1.71 -24.30
C THR A 14 -11.37 2.98 -23.95
N SER A 15 -11.70 3.51 -22.77
CA SER A 15 -10.82 4.37 -21.99
C SER A 15 -9.50 3.62 -21.81
N THR A 16 -8.59 3.80 -22.76
CA THR A 16 -7.18 3.49 -22.57
C THR A 16 -6.63 4.57 -21.65
N LEU A 17 -6.93 4.42 -20.35
CA LEU A 17 -6.16 5.00 -19.27
C LEU A 17 -4.68 4.74 -19.60
N PRO A 18 -3.82 5.77 -19.58
CA PRO A 18 -2.42 5.59 -19.91
C PRO A 18 -1.85 4.55 -18.95
N ALA A 19 -1.23 3.53 -19.53
CA ALA A 19 -0.39 2.56 -18.84
C ALA A 19 0.82 3.31 -18.26
N ILE A 20 0.62 4.01 -17.15
CA ILE A 20 1.70 4.42 -16.27
C ILE A 20 2.06 3.14 -15.54
N ALA A 21 3.13 2.48 -16.00
CA ALA A 21 3.89 1.55 -15.18
C ALA A 21 4.41 2.33 -13.96
N MET A 22 3.54 2.59 -12.99
CA MET A 22 3.91 3.11 -11.69
C MET A 22 4.77 2.03 -11.05
N LYS A 23 6.05 2.32 -10.82
CA LYS A 23 6.82 1.55 -9.83
C LYS A 23 5.96 1.50 -8.57
N ALA A 24 5.48 0.32 -8.22
CA ALA A 24 4.69 0.12 -7.00
C ALA A 24 5.45 0.79 -5.86
N ASN A 25 4.81 1.74 -5.17
CA ASN A 25 5.47 2.40 -4.04
C ASN A 25 5.75 1.32 -2.96
N GLU A 26 6.75 1.54 -2.11
CA GLU A 26 7.15 0.56 -1.08
C GLU A 26 5.95 0.14 -0.22
N TYR A 27 5.02 1.05 0.02
CA TYR A 27 3.78 0.75 0.71
C TYR A 27 2.91 -0.28 -0.03
N GLU A 28 2.71 -0.13 -1.33
CA GLU A 28 1.99 -1.06 -2.20
C GLU A 28 2.69 -2.42 -2.29
N LEU A 29 4.03 -2.44 -2.39
CA LEU A 29 4.81 -3.67 -2.38
C LEU A 29 4.57 -4.48 -1.10
N LEU A 30 4.53 -3.81 0.05
CA LEU A 30 4.25 -4.45 1.34
C LEU A 30 2.86 -5.09 1.32
N LEU A 31 1.84 -4.34 0.93
CA LEU A 31 0.46 -4.82 0.95
C LEU A 31 0.24 -5.97 -0.03
N ARG A 32 0.80 -5.87 -1.24
CA ARG A 32 0.71 -6.94 -2.24
C ARG A 32 1.34 -8.23 -1.74
N LYS A 33 2.50 -8.12 -1.09
CA LYS A 33 3.23 -9.28 -0.58
C LYS A 33 2.43 -10.05 0.48
N ILE A 34 1.73 -9.33 1.35
CA ILE A 34 1.01 -9.93 2.48
C ILE A 34 -0.39 -10.38 2.10
N TYR A 35 -1.14 -9.55 1.36
CA TYR A 35 -2.57 -9.78 1.12
C TYR A 35 -2.92 -10.29 -0.28
N PHE A 36 -1.97 -10.24 -1.23
CA PHE A 36 -2.16 -10.76 -2.58
C PHE A 36 -1.04 -11.72 -3.04
N PRO A 37 -0.63 -12.73 -2.22
CA PRO A 37 0.30 -13.74 -2.69
C PRO A 37 -0.41 -14.69 -3.67
N ASN A 38 -0.30 -14.39 -4.98
CA ASN A 38 -0.55 -15.29 -6.12
C ASN A 38 -1.82 -16.18 -6.12
N SER A 39 -2.89 -15.86 -5.38
CA SER A 39 -4.09 -16.73 -5.30
C SER A 39 -5.39 -15.94 -5.44
N ALA A 40 -6.17 -16.34 -6.44
CA ALA A 40 -7.35 -15.67 -6.98
C ALA A 40 -8.63 -15.76 -6.10
N GLN A 41 -8.53 -15.76 -4.77
CA GLN A 41 -9.68 -16.17 -3.93
C GLN A 41 -10.10 -15.26 -2.77
N LYS A 42 -9.61 -14.02 -2.66
CA LYS A 42 -10.14 -13.05 -1.66
C LYS A 42 -10.27 -11.63 -2.20
N GLN A 43 -10.79 -11.48 -3.42
CA GLN A 43 -10.70 -10.23 -4.17
C GLN A 43 -11.57 -9.07 -3.65
N ASP A 44 -12.76 -9.28 -3.06
CA ASP A 44 -13.64 -8.11 -2.84
C ASP A 44 -13.30 -7.30 -1.57
N ASN A 45 -13.20 -7.94 -0.40
CA ASN A 45 -12.92 -7.21 0.85
C ASN A 45 -11.46 -6.69 0.94
N SER A 46 -10.50 -7.45 0.41
CA SER A 46 -9.08 -7.06 0.43
C SER A 46 -8.79 -5.89 -0.50
N THR A 47 -9.53 -5.78 -1.62
CA THR A 47 -9.35 -4.69 -2.60
C THR A 47 -9.85 -3.36 -2.04
N GLN A 48 -11.01 -3.33 -1.38
CA GLN A 48 -11.53 -2.10 -0.76
C GLN A 48 -10.61 -1.57 0.34
N LEU A 49 -10.09 -2.48 1.18
CA LEU A 49 -9.12 -2.16 2.23
C LEU A 49 -7.84 -1.59 1.63
N TYR A 50 -7.30 -2.24 0.60
CA TYR A 50 -6.11 -1.80 -0.13
C TYR A 50 -6.28 -0.41 -0.78
N LEU A 51 -7.41 -0.15 -1.43
CA LEU A 51 -7.68 1.16 -2.04
C LEU A 51 -7.77 2.25 -0.98
N THR A 52 -8.45 1.97 0.15
CA THR A 52 -8.53 2.89 1.28
C THR A 52 -7.14 3.18 1.84
N MET A 53 -6.34 2.15 2.03
CA MET A 53 -4.94 2.24 2.47
C MET A 53 -4.08 3.12 1.56
N GLN A 54 -4.16 2.90 0.24
CA GLN A 54 -3.40 3.71 -0.73
C GLN A 54 -3.83 5.18 -0.72
N GLN A 55 -5.13 5.44 -0.62
CA GLN A 55 -5.65 6.81 -0.52
C GLN A 55 -5.15 7.51 0.74
N GLU A 56 -5.22 6.87 1.91
CA GLU A 56 -4.72 7.43 3.17
C GLU A 56 -3.20 7.67 3.13
N TYR A 57 -2.44 6.77 2.51
CA TYR A 57 -1.00 6.97 2.30
C TYR A 57 -0.69 8.15 1.38
N GLY A 58 -1.47 8.32 0.31
CA GLY A 58 -1.35 9.45 -0.62
C GLY A 58 -1.66 10.81 0.03
N LYS A 59 -2.49 10.84 1.08
CA LYS A 59 -2.78 12.06 1.87
C LYS A 59 -1.61 12.48 2.77
N LEU A 60 -0.62 11.61 3.00
CA LEU A 60 0.58 11.95 3.75
C LEU A 60 1.49 12.82 2.86
N SER A 61 1.28 14.14 2.86
CA SER A 61 2.17 15.08 2.19
C SER A 61 3.48 15.26 2.97
N LEU A 62 4.59 15.48 2.28
CA LEU A 62 5.93 15.61 2.88
C LEU A 62 6.14 16.95 3.60
N ASN A 63 5.35 17.98 3.29
CA ASN A 63 5.58 19.33 3.80
C ASN A 63 4.84 19.57 5.12
N ARG A 64 5.57 19.40 6.22
CA ARG A 64 5.11 19.75 7.57
C ARG A 64 4.97 21.26 7.79
N GLN A 65 5.73 22.05 7.03
CA GLN A 65 5.88 23.50 7.25
C GLN A 65 4.68 24.35 6.82
N GLU A 66 3.72 23.79 6.09
CA GLU A 66 2.60 24.54 5.48
C GLU A 66 1.22 24.15 6.03
N ARG A 67 1.16 23.28 7.05
CA ARG A 67 -0.12 22.75 7.52
C ARG A 67 -0.79 23.68 8.51
N ASN A 68 -2.01 24.09 8.20
CA ASN A 68 -2.90 24.68 9.21
C ASN A 68 -3.40 23.61 10.19
N LEU A 69 -4.14 24.01 11.23
CA LEU A 69 -4.67 23.08 12.24
C LEU A 69 -5.56 21.98 11.64
N GLN A 70 -6.34 22.30 10.61
CA GLN A 70 -7.22 21.34 9.94
C GLN A 70 -6.41 20.33 9.13
N ASP A 71 -5.36 20.75 8.45
CA ASP A 71 -4.46 19.90 7.67
C ASP A 71 -3.63 19.00 8.58
N GLU A 72 -3.16 19.52 9.73
CA GLU A 72 -2.44 18.73 10.73
C GLU A 72 -3.35 17.66 11.35
N PHE A 73 -4.62 17.98 11.61
CA PHE A 73 -5.60 17.01 12.07
C PHE A 73 -5.83 15.90 11.03
N GLN A 74 -6.06 16.26 9.76
CA GLN A 74 -6.27 15.28 8.69
C GLN A 74 -5.02 14.42 8.45
N PHE A 75 -3.84 15.03 8.50
CA PHE A 75 -2.59 14.30 8.43
C PHE A 75 -2.48 13.28 9.56
N ARG A 76 -2.68 13.68 10.82
CA ARG A 76 -2.59 12.76 11.97
C ARG A 76 -3.58 11.62 11.85
N LYS A 77 -4.81 11.90 11.44
CA LYS A 77 -5.84 10.87 11.19
C LYS A 77 -5.37 9.87 10.14
N SER A 78 -4.96 10.36 8.97
CA SER A 78 -4.48 9.53 7.86
C SER A 78 -3.24 8.72 8.29
N PHE A 79 -2.32 9.38 9.01
CA PHE A 79 -1.09 8.77 9.50
C PHE A 79 -1.35 7.61 10.46
N LEU A 80 -2.27 7.78 11.41
CA LEU A 80 -2.66 6.71 12.32
C LEU A 80 -3.27 5.53 11.58
N MET A 81 -4.13 5.79 10.59
CA MET A 81 -4.72 4.73 9.76
C MET A 81 -3.62 3.95 9.03
N VAL A 82 -2.75 4.65 8.28
CA VAL A 82 -1.65 4.03 7.54
C VAL A 82 -0.72 3.27 8.49
N ARG A 83 -0.35 3.84 9.63
CA ARG A 83 0.52 3.19 10.61
C ARG A 83 -0.07 1.88 11.13
N ASN A 84 -1.35 1.89 11.50
CA ASN A 84 -2.07 0.68 11.93
C ASN A 84 -2.09 -0.36 10.82
N TYR A 85 -2.31 0.07 9.59
CA TYR A 85 -2.31 -0.78 8.41
C TYR A 85 -0.95 -1.43 8.11
N VAL A 86 0.16 -0.68 8.21
CA VAL A 86 1.51 -1.24 8.10
C VAL A 86 1.74 -2.27 9.21
N GLN A 87 1.31 -1.97 10.44
CA GLN A 87 1.50 -2.88 11.56
C GLN A 87 0.73 -4.19 11.38
N LEU A 88 -0.53 -4.10 10.93
CA LEU A 88 -1.34 -5.28 10.59
C LEU A 88 -0.65 -6.11 9.51
N ALA A 89 -0.17 -5.49 8.44
CA ALA A 89 0.55 -6.19 7.38
C ALA A 89 1.81 -6.92 7.89
N ILE A 90 2.61 -6.27 8.73
CA ILE A 90 3.80 -6.88 9.32
C ILE A 90 3.42 -8.07 10.22
N ASN A 91 2.39 -7.92 11.06
CA ASN A 91 1.92 -8.97 11.95
C ASN A 91 1.34 -10.17 11.19
N ASP A 92 0.56 -9.91 10.14
CA ASP A 92 0.01 -10.95 9.27
C ASP A 92 1.12 -11.68 8.50
N GLY A 93 2.11 -10.94 7.99
CA GLY A 93 3.29 -11.52 7.36
C GLY A 93 4.10 -12.40 8.32
N LEU A 94 4.33 -11.93 9.55
CA LEU A 94 4.92 -12.74 10.61
C LEU A 94 4.11 -14.00 10.87
N LYS A 95 2.78 -13.91 11.00
CA LYS A 95 1.94 -15.08 11.25
C LYS A 95 2.00 -16.10 10.12
N ASN A 96 1.97 -15.64 8.88
CA ASN A 96 1.83 -16.49 7.70
C ASN A 96 3.15 -17.08 7.21
N LEU A 97 4.27 -16.36 7.40
CA LEU A 97 5.56 -16.72 6.80
C LEU A 97 6.63 -17.16 7.84
N LYS A 98 6.37 -17.01 9.14
CA LYS A 98 7.36 -17.27 10.21
C LYS A 98 7.97 -18.67 10.18
N VAL A 99 7.24 -19.69 9.70
CA VAL A 99 7.77 -21.06 9.61
C VAL A 99 8.99 -21.13 8.68
N ASN A 100 9.06 -20.25 7.68
CA ASN A 100 10.12 -20.22 6.68
C ASN A 100 11.14 -19.10 6.92
N MET A 101 11.02 -18.34 8.02
CA MET A 101 11.85 -17.18 8.31
C MET A 101 13.02 -17.50 9.26
N GLY A 102 14.18 -16.90 8.98
CA GLY A 102 15.30 -16.90 9.92
C GLY A 102 14.96 -16.13 11.20
N ILE A 103 15.53 -16.55 12.33
CA ILE A 103 15.29 -15.94 13.65
C ILE A 103 15.59 -14.43 13.63
N GLU A 104 16.67 -14.03 12.96
CA GLU A 104 17.06 -12.62 12.83
C GLU A 104 16.02 -11.78 12.09
N ASP A 105 15.41 -12.33 11.04
CA ASP A 105 14.41 -11.64 10.24
C ASP A 105 13.07 -11.53 10.98
N VAL A 106 12.70 -12.56 11.73
CA VAL A 106 11.58 -12.49 12.69
C VAL A 106 11.81 -11.39 13.73
N ALA A 107 13.03 -11.31 14.29
CA ALA A 107 13.38 -10.27 15.25
C ALA A 107 13.31 -8.85 14.65
N LYS A 108 13.78 -8.66 13.41
CA LYS A 108 13.68 -7.38 12.69
C LYS A 108 12.23 -6.96 12.48
N LEU A 109 11.36 -7.87 12.05
CA LEU A 109 9.94 -7.58 11.84
C LEU A 109 9.21 -7.27 13.16
N ASN A 110 9.50 -8.01 14.24
CA ASN A 110 8.97 -7.69 15.57
C ASN A 110 9.43 -6.31 16.06
N TYR A 111 10.70 -5.97 15.83
CA TYR A 111 11.22 -4.64 16.14
C TYR A 111 10.47 -3.54 15.37
N MET A 112 10.18 -3.74 14.08
CA MET A 112 9.40 -2.79 13.28
C MET A 112 7.96 -2.64 13.77
N ALA A 113 7.29 -3.74 14.11
CA ALA A 113 5.96 -3.71 14.71
C ALA A 113 5.97 -2.91 16.03
N ALA A 114 7.01 -3.07 16.85
CA ALA A 114 7.19 -2.29 18.07
C ALA A 114 7.48 -0.80 17.81
N MET A 115 8.25 -0.47 16.77
CA MET A 115 8.49 0.92 16.35
C MET A 115 7.20 1.62 15.93
N LEU A 116 6.28 0.91 15.27
CA LEU A 116 4.97 1.44 14.87
C LEU A 116 4.06 1.80 16.06
N ASN A 117 4.29 1.20 17.23
CA ASN A 117 3.57 1.53 18.47
C ASN A 117 4.09 2.81 19.16
N ARG A 118 5.22 3.37 18.71
CA ARG A 118 5.79 4.58 19.33
C ARG A 118 5.02 5.83 18.91
N ASN A 119 5.15 6.88 19.72
CA ASN A 119 4.55 8.17 19.43
C ASN A 119 5.40 8.96 18.41
N PHE A 120 5.16 8.74 17.12
CA PHE A 120 5.75 9.52 16.03
C PHE A 120 4.69 9.87 14.97
N PHE A 121 4.92 10.97 14.26
CA PHE A 121 4.00 11.54 13.28
C PHE A 121 4.78 12.20 12.14
N ASP A 122 5.71 11.45 11.56
CA ASP A 122 6.50 11.88 10.42
C ASP A 122 6.54 10.78 9.36
N LYS A 123 6.22 11.17 8.13
CA LYS A 123 6.18 10.27 6.98
C LYS A 123 7.54 9.61 6.70
N PRO A 124 8.69 10.30 6.79
CA PRO A 124 9.99 9.68 6.53
C PRO A 124 10.29 8.47 7.43
N SER A 125 10.01 8.55 8.74
CA SER A 125 10.18 7.41 9.65
C SER A 125 9.25 6.26 9.30
N LEU A 126 8.00 6.57 8.93
CA LEU A 126 7.04 5.55 8.49
C LEU A 126 7.52 4.85 7.21
N ASP A 127 8.00 5.62 6.23
CA ASP A 127 8.52 5.11 4.96
C ASP A 127 9.75 4.21 5.20
N GLN A 128 10.65 4.60 6.11
CA GLN A 128 11.79 3.76 6.47
C GLN A 128 11.38 2.43 7.10
N ILE A 129 10.34 2.41 7.92
CA ILE A 129 9.80 1.16 8.48
C ILE A 129 9.27 0.27 7.34
N ILE A 130 8.49 0.85 6.43
CA ILE A 130 7.91 0.12 5.27
C ILE A 130 9.02 -0.48 4.39
N ILE A 131 10.02 0.32 4.00
CA ILE A 131 11.16 -0.12 3.17
C ILE A 131 11.89 -1.29 3.81
N LYS A 132 12.19 -1.19 5.12
CA LYS A 132 12.92 -2.24 5.81
C LYS A 132 12.06 -3.49 6.03
N ALA A 133 10.74 -3.36 6.20
CA ALA A 133 9.85 -4.51 6.27
C ALA A 133 9.81 -5.26 4.93
N ASN A 134 9.70 -4.53 3.82
CA ASN A 134 9.77 -5.11 2.48
C ASN A 134 11.08 -5.81 2.20
N SER A 135 12.21 -5.25 2.62
CA SER A 135 13.51 -5.86 2.39
C SER A 135 13.64 -7.22 3.10
N VAL A 136 12.95 -7.40 4.23
CA VAL A 136 12.82 -8.72 4.88
C VAL A 136 11.85 -9.60 4.11
N PHE A 137 10.62 -9.14 3.84
CA PHE A 137 9.62 -9.97 3.19
C PHE A 137 10.01 -10.41 1.77
N LYS A 138 10.87 -9.69 1.05
CA LYS A 138 11.31 -10.10 -0.30
C LYS A 138 12.02 -11.46 -0.29
N HIS A 139 12.61 -11.87 0.84
CA HIS A 139 13.33 -13.14 0.95
C HIS A 139 12.40 -14.35 1.07
N TYR A 140 11.10 -14.13 1.28
CA TYR A 140 10.14 -15.16 1.64
C TYR A 140 8.97 -15.12 0.65
N ASN A 141 8.66 -16.22 -0.03
CA ASN A 141 7.53 -16.34 -0.96
C ASN A 141 6.44 -17.24 -0.40
#